data_AF-A0A8X8W6R5-F1
#
_entry.id   AF-A0A8X8W6R5-F1
#
_cell.length_a   1.000
_cell.length_b   1.000
_cell.length_c   1.000
_cell.angle_alpha   90.00
_cell.angle_beta   90.00
_cell.angle_gamma   90.00
#
_symmetry.space_group_name_H-M   'P 1'
#
loop_
_entity.id
_entity.type
_entity.pdbx_description
1 polymer ?
#
loop_
_entity_poly.entity_id
_entity_poly.type
_entity_poly.pdbx_seq_one_letter_code
_entity_poly.pdbx_strand_id
1 'polypeptide(L)'
;MTMKGKGTKRESSSSNLDSQETRMDIKSILKDIEFLGSSHMTWKQKKDLENKKVVSLGGKPLKKQRLPLSVARVSMKNQKDREEKLLQERAILGRFGAYSSSSSKKVPERKPAEDRILKSMQGDFRKGVLNIGHLLKPSAHEDSNYKCRHPSR
;
A
#
# COMPACT_ATOMS: atom_id res chain seq x y z
N MET A 1 -84.86 -24.70 14.04
CA MET A 1 -83.67 -25.40 13.50
C MET A 1 -82.69 -24.34 13.04
N THR A 2 -81.47 -24.28 13.58
CA THR A 2 -80.20 -23.88 12.92
C THR A 2 -79.10 -23.74 13.98
N MET A 3 -77.97 -24.40 13.74
CA MET A 3 -76.92 -24.70 14.71
C MET A 3 -76.01 -23.50 15.01
N LYS A 4 -75.56 -23.40 16.27
CA LYS A 4 -74.56 -22.44 16.76
C LYS A 4 -73.16 -22.87 16.30
N GLY A 5 -72.61 -22.20 15.29
CA GLY A 5 -71.24 -22.41 14.81
C GLY A 5 -70.21 -21.83 15.78
N LYS A 6 -69.31 -22.68 16.28
CA LYS A 6 -68.10 -22.28 17.02
C LYS A 6 -67.07 -21.72 16.02
N GLY A 7 -66.86 -20.41 16.05
CA GLY A 7 -65.72 -19.77 15.39
C GLY A 7 -64.47 -19.91 16.25
N THR A 8 -63.48 -20.63 15.74
CA THR A 8 -62.19 -20.86 16.37
C THR A 8 -61.35 -19.58 16.40
N LYS A 9 -60.80 -19.31 17.59
CA LYS A 9 -59.74 -18.35 17.88
C LYS A 9 -58.54 -18.64 16.95
N ARG A 10 -58.36 -17.84 15.90
CA ARG A 10 -57.08 -17.74 15.20
C ARG A 10 -56.39 -16.52 15.77
N GLU A 11 -55.66 -16.75 16.86
CA GLU A 11 -54.54 -15.90 17.20
C GLU A 11 -53.62 -15.93 15.99
N SER A 12 -53.65 -14.85 15.21
CA SER A 12 -52.60 -14.52 14.26
C SER A 12 -51.34 -14.28 15.07
N SER A 13 -50.68 -15.35 15.50
CA SER A 13 -49.27 -15.34 15.80
C SER A 13 -48.60 -15.06 14.47
N SER A 14 -48.51 -13.78 14.09
CA SER A 14 -47.54 -13.34 13.12
C SER A 14 -46.21 -13.83 13.67
N SER A 15 -45.74 -14.96 13.15
CA SER A 15 -44.36 -15.34 13.31
C SER A 15 -43.59 -14.18 12.72
N ASN A 16 -43.20 -13.26 13.60
CA ASN A 16 -41.99 -12.46 13.50
C ASN A 16 -40.87 -13.48 13.30
N LEU A 17 -40.79 -14.03 12.10
CA LEU A 17 -39.51 -14.29 11.49
C LEU A 17 -39.00 -12.87 11.27
N ASP A 18 -38.40 -12.33 12.33
CA ASP A 18 -37.33 -11.37 12.23
C ASP A 18 -36.30 -12.07 11.36
N SER A 19 -36.55 -12.03 10.06
CA SER A 19 -35.54 -12.00 9.05
C SER A 19 -34.77 -10.72 9.37
N GLN A 20 -33.94 -10.80 10.41
CA GLN A 20 -32.54 -10.46 10.29
C GLN A 20 -32.06 -11.17 9.02
N GLU A 21 -32.46 -10.62 7.88
CA GLU A 21 -31.59 -10.41 6.76
C GLU A 21 -30.33 -9.89 7.44
N THR A 22 -29.42 -10.83 7.73
CA THR A 22 -28.13 -10.54 8.30
C THR A 22 -27.54 -9.62 7.27
N ARG A 23 -27.75 -8.30 7.44
CA ARG A 23 -27.15 -7.29 6.59
C ARG A 23 -25.68 -7.58 6.74
N MET A 24 -25.12 -8.24 5.73
CA MET A 24 -23.76 -8.71 5.77
C MET A 24 -22.91 -7.45 5.65
N ASP A 25 -22.68 -6.80 6.78
CA ASP A 25 -21.85 -5.63 6.88
C ASP A 25 -20.48 -6.00 6.34
N ILE A 26 -19.86 -5.11 5.56
CA ILE A 26 -18.51 -5.34 5.01
C ILE A 26 -17.54 -5.76 6.14
N LYS A 27 -17.73 -5.22 7.34
CA LYS A 27 -16.95 -5.57 8.54
C LYS A 27 -17.18 -7.00 9.03
N SER A 28 -18.41 -7.52 9.01
CA SER A 28 -18.67 -8.92 9.40
C SER A 28 -18.12 -9.86 8.34
N ILE A 29 -18.32 -9.57 7.05
CA ILE A 29 -17.74 -10.35 5.94
C ILE A 29 -16.21 -10.45 6.05
N LEU A 30 -15.52 -9.32 6.30
CA LEU A 30 -14.05 -9.33 6.46
C LEU A 30 -13.59 -10.16 7.66
N LYS A 31 -14.35 -10.12 8.78
CA LYS A 31 -14.07 -10.95 9.95
C LYS A 31 -14.30 -12.44 9.66
N ASP A 32 -15.35 -12.77 8.93
CA ASP A 32 -15.66 -14.14 8.54
C ASP A 32 -14.61 -14.68 7.55
N ILE A 33 -14.10 -13.85 6.64
CA ILE A 33 -12.96 -14.18 5.76
C ILE A 33 -11.69 -14.41 6.59
N GLU A 34 -11.40 -13.57 7.58
CA GLU A 34 -10.25 -13.78 8.48
C GLU A 34 -10.41 -15.07 9.30
N PHE A 35 -11.63 -15.37 9.75
CA PHE A 35 -11.96 -16.57 10.51
C PHE A 35 -11.87 -17.85 9.67
N LEU A 36 -12.49 -17.90 8.48
CA LEU A 36 -12.34 -19.00 7.52
C LEU A 36 -10.88 -19.15 7.07
N GLY A 37 -10.19 -18.02 6.87
CA GLY A 37 -8.77 -18.02 6.56
C GLY A 37 -7.93 -18.61 7.69
N SER A 38 -8.38 -18.51 8.94
CA SER A 38 -7.68 -19.02 10.13
C SER A 38 -7.97 -20.49 10.45
N SER A 39 -9.15 -21.01 10.10
CA SER A 39 -9.56 -22.38 10.46
C SER A 39 -8.71 -23.47 9.75
N HIS A 40 -8.22 -23.18 8.54
CA HIS A 40 -7.31 -24.06 7.80
C HIS A 40 -5.82 -23.73 7.98
N MET A 41 -5.48 -22.78 8.85
CA MET A 41 -4.07 -22.41 9.07
C MET A 41 -3.40 -23.36 10.04
N THR A 42 -2.22 -23.82 9.65
CA THR A 42 -1.29 -24.47 10.58
C THR A 42 -0.86 -23.48 11.67
N TRP A 43 -0.52 -23.99 12.85
CA TRP A 43 0.03 -23.18 13.95
C TRP A 43 1.19 -22.27 13.50
N LYS A 44 2.06 -22.78 12.63
CA LYS A 44 3.19 -22.02 12.06
C LYS A 44 2.71 -20.80 11.28
N GLN A 45 1.71 -20.98 10.42
CA GLN A 45 1.16 -19.86 9.65
C GLN A 45 0.46 -18.84 10.55
N LYS A 46 -0.24 -19.30 11.60
CA LYS A 46 -0.86 -18.41 12.60
C LYS A 46 0.19 -17.52 13.29
N LYS A 47 1.31 -18.11 13.73
CA LYS A 47 2.43 -17.35 14.32
C LYS A 47 3.08 -16.39 13.33
N ASP A 48 3.21 -16.78 12.07
CA ASP A 48 3.76 -15.90 11.04
C ASP A 48 2.86 -14.68 10.77
N LEU A 49 1.53 -14.85 10.77
CA LEU A 49 0.59 -13.74 10.63
C LEU A 49 0.65 -12.79 11.83
N GLU A 50 0.71 -13.34 13.04
CA GLU A 50 0.88 -12.54 14.26
C GLU A 50 2.20 -11.75 14.24
N ASN A 51 3.31 -12.39 13.86
CA ASN A 51 4.60 -11.72 13.71
C ASN A 51 4.54 -10.58 12.68
N LYS A 52 3.82 -10.77 11.57
CA LYS A 52 3.59 -9.69 10.58
C LYS A 52 2.79 -8.55 11.19
N LYS A 53 1.72 -8.82 11.95
CA LYS A 53 0.94 -7.79 12.66
C LYS A 53 1.84 -7.00 13.63
N VAL A 54 2.68 -7.68 14.41
CA VAL A 54 3.64 -7.05 15.33
C VAL A 54 4.61 -6.13 14.58
N VAL A 55 5.15 -6.57 13.44
CA VAL A 55 6.06 -5.74 12.62
C VAL A 55 5.33 -4.53 12.01
N SER A 56 4.10 -4.70 11.53
CA SER A 56 3.29 -3.58 11.01
C SER A 56 2.97 -2.53 12.05
N LEU A 57 2.88 -2.90 13.33
CA LEU A 57 2.70 -1.99 14.46
C LEU A 57 4.01 -1.33 14.93
N GLY A 58 5.11 -1.51 14.20
CA GLY A 58 6.42 -0.92 14.53
C GLY A 58 7.35 -1.85 15.33
N GLY A 59 6.96 -3.10 15.54
CA GLY A 59 7.83 -4.11 16.14
C GLY A 59 9.03 -4.44 15.24
N LYS A 60 10.14 -4.85 15.86
CA LYS A 60 11.32 -5.30 15.12
C LYS A 60 11.05 -6.65 14.43
N PRO A 61 11.44 -6.84 13.16
CA PRO A 61 11.27 -8.12 12.48
C PRO A 61 12.15 -9.21 13.10
N LEU A 62 11.64 -10.44 13.09
CA LEU A 62 12.36 -11.60 13.62
C LEU A 62 13.67 -11.85 12.85
N LYS A 63 14.75 -12.06 13.58
CA LYS A 63 16.07 -12.36 13.01
C LYS A 63 16.05 -13.71 12.30
N LYS A 64 16.45 -13.72 11.04
CA LYS A 64 16.61 -14.97 10.25
C LYS A 64 17.92 -15.67 10.62
N GLN A 65 17.94 -17.00 10.52
CA GLN A 65 19.16 -17.79 10.66
C GLN A 65 20.20 -17.35 9.62
N ARG A 66 21.47 -17.27 10.02
CA ARG A 66 22.56 -16.96 9.10
C ARG A 66 22.79 -18.15 8.17
N LEU A 67 22.72 -17.91 6.88
CA LEU A 67 23.04 -18.89 5.84
C LEU A 67 24.32 -18.47 5.12
N PRO A 68 25.12 -19.43 4.60
CA PRO A 68 26.24 -19.12 3.73
C PRO A 68 25.80 -18.32 2.50
N LEU A 69 26.68 -17.44 2.01
CA LEU A 69 26.37 -16.55 0.88
C LEU A 69 26.02 -17.32 -0.39
N SER A 70 26.66 -18.45 -0.65
CA SER A 70 26.37 -19.33 -1.79
C SER A 70 24.90 -19.77 -1.80
N VAL A 71 24.38 -20.23 -0.66
CA VAL A 71 22.99 -20.69 -0.51
C VAL A 71 22.01 -19.52 -0.53
N ALA A 72 22.33 -18.43 0.15
CA ALA A 72 21.46 -17.25 0.24
C ALA A 72 21.25 -16.56 -1.12
N ARG A 73 22.30 -16.49 -1.96
CA ARG A 73 22.19 -15.86 -3.29
C ARG A 73 21.24 -16.63 -4.22
N VAL A 74 21.34 -17.96 -4.23
CA VAL A 74 20.51 -18.81 -5.09
C VAL A 74 19.03 -18.72 -4.68
N SER A 75 18.73 -18.77 -3.38
CA SER A 75 17.36 -18.66 -2.91
C SER A 75 16.73 -17.30 -3.22
N MET A 76 17.49 -16.21 -3.06
CA MET A 76 17.03 -14.86 -3.44
C MET A 76 16.79 -14.74 -4.94
N LYS A 77 17.67 -15.28 -5.79
CA LYS A 77 17.49 -15.26 -7.25
C LYS A 77 16.21 -16.01 -7.63
N ASN A 78 16.06 -17.25 -7.18
CA ASN A 78 14.89 -18.06 -7.48
C ASN A 78 13.59 -17.44 -6.94
N GLN A 79 13.65 -16.72 -5.81
CA GLN A 79 12.49 -15.99 -5.29
C GLN A 79 12.12 -14.81 -6.19
N LYS A 80 13.09 -14.02 -6.65
CA LYS A 80 12.85 -12.93 -7.60
C LYS A 80 12.27 -13.45 -8.92
N ASP A 81 12.84 -14.51 -9.46
CA ASP A 81 12.38 -15.12 -10.71
C ASP A 81 10.92 -15.63 -10.58
N ARG A 82 10.55 -16.18 -9.41
CA ARG A 82 9.16 -16.57 -9.12
C ARG A 82 8.22 -15.38 -8.98
N GLU A 83 8.64 -14.32 -8.29
CA GLU A 83 7.86 -13.10 -8.13
C GLU A 83 7.62 -12.40 -9.47
N GLU A 84 8.62 -12.39 -10.36
CA GLU A 84 8.53 -11.85 -11.71
C GLU A 84 7.57 -12.66 -12.59
N LYS A 85 7.68 -14.00 -12.60
CA LYS A 85 6.72 -14.86 -13.33
C LYS A 85 5.29 -14.65 -12.85
N LEU A 86 5.08 -14.61 -11.53
CA LEU A 86 3.76 -14.36 -10.95
C LEU A 86 3.23 -12.97 -11.34
N LEU A 87 4.09 -11.97 -11.41
CA LEU A 87 3.73 -10.62 -11.83
C LEU A 87 3.35 -10.59 -13.31
N GLN A 88 4.11 -11.27 -14.17
CA GLN A 88 3.82 -11.42 -15.59
C GLN A 88 2.47 -12.12 -15.81
N GLU A 89 2.21 -13.24 -15.13
CA GLU A 89 0.93 -13.93 -15.17
C GLU A 89 -0.23 -13.01 -14.74
N ARG A 90 -0.07 -12.26 -13.64
CA ARG A 90 -1.08 -11.30 -13.17
C ARG A 90 -1.36 -10.18 -14.17
N ALA A 91 -0.32 -9.72 -14.88
CA ALA A 91 -0.44 -8.70 -15.91
C ALA A 91 -1.22 -9.23 -17.13
N ILE A 92 -0.92 -10.44 -17.59
CA ILE A 92 -1.62 -11.10 -18.70
C ILE A 92 -3.10 -11.34 -18.35
N LEU A 93 -3.37 -11.82 -17.14
CA LEU A 93 -4.73 -12.11 -16.66
C LEU A 93 -5.55 -10.86 -16.29
N GLY A 94 -5.03 -9.65 -16.52
CA GLY A 94 -5.73 -8.39 -16.26
C GLY A 94 -6.14 -8.18 -14.80
N ARG A 95 -5.52 -8.90 -13.84
CA ARG A 95 -5.87 -8.74 -12.42
C ARG A 95 -5.40 -7.38 -11.91
N PHE A 96 -6.35 -6.62 -11.37
CA PHE A 96 -6.13 -5.30 -10.80
C PHE A 96 -5.01 -5.34 -9.74
N GLY A 97 -3.98 -4.50 -9.89
CA GLY A 97 -2.80 -4.44 -9.00
C GLY A 97 -1.50 -5.03 -9.56
N ALA A 98 -1.49 -5.60 -10.78
CA ALA A 98 -0.28 -6.11 -11.44
C ALA A 98 0.83 -5.06 -11.62
N TYR A 99 0.47 -3.77 -11.69
CA TYR A 99 1.40 -2.65 -11.89
C TYR A 99 1.86 -1.97 -10.59
N SER A 100 1.46 -2.48 -9.41
CA SER A 100 1.68 -1.81 -8.11
C SER A 100 3.11 -1.91 -7.54
N SER A 101 4.02 -2.64 -8.18
CA SER A 101 5.31 -3.03 -7.59
C SER A 101 6.50 -2.15 -7.98
N SER A 102 6.37 -1.19 -8.91
CA SER A 102 7.53 -0.50 -9.49
C SER A 102 8.03 0.73 -8.69
N SER A 103 7.25 1.24 -7.73
CA SER A 103 7.53 2.56 -7.13
C SER A 103 8.10 2.52 -5.70
N SER A 104 7.80 1.51 -4.89
CA SER A 104 8.05 1.55 -3.43
C SER A 104 9.29 0.83 -2.93
N LYS A 105 10.07 0.17 -3.81
CA LYS A 105 11.35 -0.50 -3.45
C LYS A 105 12.57 0.09 -4.14
N LYS A 106 12.49 1.31 -4.68
CA LYS A 106 13.72 2.04 -4.97
C LYS A 106 14.33 2.41 -3.63
N VAL A 107 15.34 1.64 -3.20
CA VAL A 107 16.40 2.22 -2.38
C VAL A 107 16.67 3.56 -3.03
N PRO A 108 16.50 4.71 -2.33
CA PRO A 108 16.88 5.98 -2.93
C PRO A 108 18.32 5.76 -3.36
N GLU A 109 18.54 5.75 -4.67
CA GLU A 109 19.88 5.80 -5.23
C GLU A 109 20.44 7.05 -4.59
N ARG A 110 21.21 6.86 -3.51
CA ARG A 110 21.89 7.95 -2.83
C ARG A 110 22.84 8.40 -3.90
N LYS A 111 22.42 9.43 -4.65
CA LYS A 111 23.30 10.10 -5.59
C LYS A 111 24.60 10.31 -4.82
N PRO A 112 25.72 9.78 -5.32
CA PRO A 112 26.99 9.92 -4.61
C PRO A 112 27.14 11.42 -4.28
N ALA A 113 27.72 11.74 -3.12
CA ALA A 113 27.86 13.12 -2.69
C ALA A 113 28.60 14.00 -3.73
N GLU A 114 29.28 13.37 -4.68
CA GLU A 114 29.88 13.93 -5.90
C GLU A 114 28.88 14.68 -6.80
N ASP A 115 27.60 14.28 -6.80
CA ASP A 115 26.50 14.95 -7.51
C ASP A 115 25.91 16.13 -6.70
N ARG A 116 26.42 16.38 -5.49
CA ARG A 116 26.20 17.66 -4.79
C ARG A 116 27.10 18.70 -5.44
N ILE A 117 26.69 19.07 -6.66
CA ILE A 117 27.20 20.16 -7.46
C ILE A 117 27.48 21.38 -6.55
N LEU A 118 28.63 22.03 -6.74
CA LEU A 118 28.89 23.38 -6.24
C LEU A 118 27.74 24.28 -6.71
N LYS A 119 26.83 24.66 -5.80
CA LYS A 119 25.74 25.61 -6.09
C LYS A 119 26.39 26.98 -6.33
N SER A 120 26.70 27.32 -7.58
CA SER A 120 27.00 28.69 -7.95
C SER A 120 25.80 29.57 -7.60
N MET A 121 26.05 30.79 -7.11
CA MET A 121 24.97 31.76 -6.82
C MET A 121 24.07 32.00 -8.04
N GLN A 122 24.63 31.84 -9.24
CA GLN A 122 23.95 31.95 -10.51
C GLN A 122 24.68 31.07 -11.52
N GLY A 123 23.98 30.13 -12.17
CA GLY A 123 24.66 29.17 -13.03
C GLY A 123 24.23 27.72 -12.81
N ASP A 124 24.23 26.90 -13.86
CA ASP A 124 24.19 25.45 -13.73
C ASP A 124 25.62 24.89 -13.85
N PHE A 125 26.23 24.48 -12.74
CA PHE A 125 27.57 23.90 -12.74
C PHE A 125 27.52 22.37 -12.87
N ARG A 126 28.12 21.79 -13.91
CA ARG A 126 28.15 20.32 -14.11
C ARG A 126 29.51 19.89 -14.64
N LYS A 127 30.09 18.83 -14.08
CA LYS A 127 31.35 18.22 -14.55
C LYS A 127 32.51 19.23 -14.74
N GLY A 128 32.62 20.22 -13.86
CA GLY A 128 33.68 21.25 -13.93
C GLY A 128 33.39 22.44 -14.86
N VAL A 129 32.24 22.47 -15.54
CA VAL A 129 31.86 23.54 -16.47
C VAL A 129 30.64 24.30 -15.94
N LEU A 130 30.70 25.63 -15.96
CA LEU A 130 29.60 26.53 -15.58
C LEU A 130 28.80 26.93 -16.82
N ASN A 131 27.53 26.51 -16.90
CA ASN A 131 26.61 27.01 -17.90
C ASN A 131 25.94 28.29 -17.40
N ILE A 132 26.14 29.40 -18.11
CA ILE A 132 25.51 30.71 -17.87
C ILE A 132 24.47 31.07 -18.93
N GLY A 133 24.11 30.13 -19.82
CA GLY A 133 23.23 30.40 -20.95
C GLY A 133 21.83 30.90 -20.54
N HIS A 134 21.35 30.58 -19.35
CA HIS A 134 20.10 31.15 -18.80
C HIS A 134 20.22 32.61 -18.39
N LEU A 135 21.42 33.11 -18.08
CA LEU A 135 21.65 34.53 -17.77
C LEU A 135 21.77 35.39 -19.03
N LEU A 136 22.16 34.77 -20.15
CA LEU A 136 22.32 35.43 -21.44
C LEU A 136 21.02 35.49 -22.25
N LYS A 137 19.98 34.77 -21.81
CA LYS A 137 18.64 34.95 -22.36
C LYS A 137 18.08 36.26 -21.81
N PRO A 138 17.68 37.24 -22.64
CA PRO A 138 16.90 38.38 -22.15
C PRO A 138 15.68 37.80 -21.46
N SER A 139 15.56 38.06 -20.15
CA SER A 139 14.45 37.60 -19.34
C SER A 139 13.14 38.04 -20.00
N ALA A 140 12.31 37.10 -20.43
CA ALA A 140 10.88 37.37 -20.44
C ALA A 140 10.54 37.71 -18.98
N HIS A 141 9.99 38.91 -18.80
CA HIS A 141 9.63 39.50 -17.51
C HIS A 141 8.59 38.60 -16.83
N GLU A 142 9.02 37.68 -15.98
CA GLU A 142 8.12 37.02 -15.03
C GLU A 142 8.01 37.92 -13.81
N ASP A 143 6.95 38.73 -13.82
CA ASP A 143 6.46 39.56 -12.73
C ASP A 143 6.27 38.74 -11.45
N SER A 144 7.31 38.64 -10.63
CA SER A 144 7.17 38.19 -9.24
C SER A 144 7.13 39.40 -8.31
N ASN A 145 5.88 39.84 -8.12
CA ASN A 145 5.37 40.69 -7.07
C ASN A 145 6.02 40.39 -5.71
N TYR A 146 7.00 41.21 -5.29
CA TYR A 146 7.41 41.35 -3.91
C TYR A 146 7.38 42.83 -3.50
N LYS A 147 6.24 43.25 -2.95
CA LYS A 147 6.14 44.45 -2.10
C LYS A 147 7.10 44.30 -0.93
N CYS A 148 8.21 45.04 -0.92
CA CYS A 148 8.98 45.29 0.29
C CYS A 148 9.02 46.79 0.57
N ARG A 149 8.35 47.16 1.67
CA ARG A 149 8.31 48.51 2.25
C ARG A 149 9.72 48.96 2.65
N HIS A 150 10.07 50.20 2.30
CA HIS A 150 11.16 50.93 2.96
C HIS A 150 10.77 51.28 4.41
N PRO A 151 11.68 51.15 5.39
CA PRO A 151 11.66 51.98 6.56
C PRO A 151 12.61 53.17 6.36
N SER A 152 12.05 54.37 6.47
CA SER A 152 12.78 55.62 6.57
C SER A 152 13.44 55.73 7.96
N ARG A 153 14.73 56.02 8.02
CA ARG A 153 15.28 57.03 8.92
C ARG A 153 16.67 57.48 8.48
#